data_AF-A0A3D5EMF3-F1
#
_entry.id   AF-A0A3D5EMF3-F1
#
_cell.length_a   1.000
_cell.length_b   1.000
_cell.length_c   1.000
_cell.angle_alpha   90.00
_cell.angle_beta   90.00
_cell.angle_gamma   90.00
#
_symmetry.space_group_name_H-M   'P 1'
#
loop_
_entity.id
_entity.type
_entity.pdbx_description
1 polymer ?
#
loop_
_entity_poly.entity_id
_entity_poly.type
_entity_poly.pdbx_seq_one_letter_code
_entity_poly.pdbx_strand_id
1 'polypeptide(L)'
;MEANAADIAVMKAWLDVAADFTQLALASLVLPIIFIRKILGVPDGQSIRKHLNVFLYGSWASLFLSIALGMLYQGVATCYIGTHLVGRTAFACNFSASVVFTAFTLCLVIGVALFILGAIRAFGENP
;
A
#
# COMPACT_ATOMS: atom_id res chain seq x y z
N MET A 1 -22.94 -20.99 13.98
CA MET A 1 -23.27 -19.72 13.32
C MET A 1 -22.91 -19.88 11.86
N GLU A 2 -23.89 -20.19 11.02
CA GLU A 2 -23.71 -20.19 9.56
C GLU A 2 -23.36 -18.76 9.12
N ALA A 3 -22.26 -18.59 8.38
CA ALA A 3 -21.97 -17.29 7.77
C ALA A 3 -23.08 -16.98 6.77
N ASN A 4 -23.71 -15.81 6.90
CA ASN A 4 -24.76 -15.41 5.98
C ASN A 4 -24.11 -15.18 4.60
N ALA A 5 -24.77 -15.59 3.51
CA ALA A 5 -24.27 -15.38 2.16
C ALA A 5 -23.98 -13.88 1.87
N ALA A 6 -24.72 -12.99 2.54
CA ALA A 6 -24.48 -11.55 2.53
C ALA A 6 -23.09 -11.18 3.09
N ASP A 7 -22.65 -11.77 4.20
CA ASP A 7 -21.36 -11.46 4.84
C ASP A 7 -20.18 -11.89 3.95
N ILE A 8 -20.33 -13.04 3.29
CA ILE A 8 -19.34 -13.54 2.32
C ILE A 8 -19.25 -12.60 1.12
N ALA A 9 -20.38 -12.13 0.59
CA ALA A 9 -20.40 -11.20 -0.54
C ALA A 9 -19.73 -9.86 -0.19
N VAL A 10 -20.02 -9.32 1.00
CA VAL A 10 -19.38 -8.09 1.49
C VAL A 10 -17.87 -8.29 1.65
N MET A 11 -17.44 -9.40 2.26
CA MET A 11 -16.00 -9.69 2.44
C MET A 11 -15.26 -9.82 1.10
N LYS A 12 -15.89 -10.41 0.08
CA LYS A 12 -15.33 -10.46 -1.28
C LYS A 12 -15.16 -9.07 -1.88
N ALA A 13 -16.16 -8.20 -1.76
CA ALA A 13 -16.06 -6.83 -2.26
C ALA A 13 -14.89 -6.07 -1.60
N TRP A 14 -14.69 -6.24 -0.29
CA TRP A 14 -13.55 -5.64 0.41
C TRP A 14 -12.20 -6.23 0.00
N LEU A 15 -12.15 -7.53 -0.33
CA LEU A 15 -10.96 -8.18 -0.89
C LEU A 15 -10.57 -7.57 -2.23
N ASP A 16 -11.54 -7.35 -3.11
CA ASP A 16 -11.31 -6.73 -4.43
C ASP A 16 -10.78 -5.30 -4.25
N VAL A 17 -11.40 -4.51 -3.37
CA VAL A 17 -10.92 -3.16 -3.02
C VAL A 17 -9.49 -3.19 -2.48
N ALA A 18 -9.17 -4.11 -1.56
CA ALA A 18 -7.82 -4.21 -1.03
C ALA A 18 -6.80 -4.62 -2.11
N ALA A 19 -7.19 -5.45 -3.08
CA ALA A 19 -6.35 -5.81 -4.22
C ALA A 19 -6.08 -4.61 -5.12
N ASP A 20 -7.09 -3.84 -5.49
CA ASP A 20 -6.96 -2.64 -6.31
C ASP A 20 -6.01 -1.63 -5.67
N PHE A 21 -6.17 -1.38 -4.37
CA PHE A 21 -5.29 -0.45 -3.67
C PHE A 21 -3.86 -0.98 -3.51
N THR A 22 -3.68 -2.29 -3.34
CA THR A 22 -2.33 -2.88 -3.31
C THR A 22 -1.63 -2.73 -4.65
N GLN A 23 -2.36 -2.92 -5.76
CA GLN A 23 -1.85 -2.65 -7.11
C GLN A 23 -1.54 -1.17 -7.32
N LEU A 24 -2.41 -0.28 -6.82
CA LEU A 24 -2.17 1.16 -6.86
C LEU A 24 -0.91 1.54 -6.08
N ALA A 25 -0.69 0.97 -4.89
CA ALA A 25 0.52 1.17 -4.09
C ALA A 25 1.78 0.68 -4.82
N LEU A 26 1.70 -0.49 -5.48
CA LEU A 26 2.78 -1.03 -6.31
C LEU A 26 3.10 -0.12 -7.50
N ALA A 27 2.09 0.38 -8.20
CA ALA A 27 2.28 1.36 -9.28
C ALA A 27 2.90 2.67 -8.75
N SER A 28 2.47 3.09 -7.56
CA SER A 28 2.93 4.33 -6.92
C SER A 28 4.39 4.27 -6.45
N LEU A 29 4.94 3.08 -6.19
CA LEU A 29 6.38 2.92 -5.87
C LEU A 29 7.30 3.39 -7.00
N VAL A 30 6.82 3.36 -8.25
CA VAL A 30 7.57 3.79 -9.42
C VAL A 30 7.51 5.32 -9.59
N LEU A 31 6.51 6.00 -9.03
CA LEU A 31 6.34 7.46 -9.16
C LEU A 31 7.55 8.26 -8.67
N PRO A 32 8.16 7.99 -7.50
CA PRO A 32 9.39 8.69 -7.08
C PRO A 32 10.54 8.54 -8.06
N ILE A 33 10.69 7.37 -8.69
CA ILE A 33 11.75 7.12 -9.67
C ILE A 33 11.48 7.93 -10.94
N ILE A 34 10.25 7.88 -11.45
CA ILE A 34 9.82 8.63 -12.63
C ILE A 34 9.97 10.12 -12.38
N PHE A 35 9.57 10.60 -11.20
CA PHE A 35 9.72 11.99 -10.78
C PHE A 35 11.17 12.44 -10.86
N ILE A 36 12.11 11.72 -10.24
CA ILE A 36 13.53 12.10 -10.27
C ILE A 36 14.11 12.07 -11.69
N ARG A 37 13.78 11.04 -12.49
CA ARG A 37 14.35 10.87 -13.84
C ARG A 37 13.75 11.84 -14.86
N LYS A 38 12.43 12.01 -14.86
CA LYS A 38 11.70 12.74 -15.91
C LYS A 38 11.43 14.19 -15.53
N ILE A 39 11.17 14.48 -14.26
CA ILE A 39 10.79 15.82 -13.81
C ILE A 39 12.01 16.60 -13.33
N LEU A 40 12.87 16.00 -12.50
CA LEU A 40 14.14 16.64 -12.09
C LEU A 40 15.25 16.52 -13.16
N GLY A 41 14.99 15.84 -14.28
CA GLY A 41 15.91 15.77 -15.41
C GLY A 41 17.20 14.98 -15.16
N VAL A 42 17.26 14.13 -14.12
CA VAL A 42 18.48 13.37 -13.78
C VAL A 42 18.75 12.28 -14.83
N PRO A 43 19.86 12.33 -15.58
CA PRO A 43 20.14 11.40 -16.69
C PRO A 43 20.21 9.94 -16.25
N ASP A 44 19.70 9.03 -17.09
CA ASP A 44 19.79 7.59 -16.89
C ASP A 44 21.26 7.17 -16.77
N GLY A 45 21.63 6.58 -15.63
CA GLY A 45 23.01 6.22 -15.29
C GLY A 45 23.62 7.04 -14.14
N GLN A 46 23.08 8.22 -13.83
CA GLN A 46 23.46 8.93 -12.59
C GLN A 46 22.72 8.36 -11.37
N SER A 47 23.40 8.41 -10.23
CA SER A 47 22.82 7.98 -8.95
C SER A 47 21.73 8.94 -8.50
N ILE A 48 20.52 8.41 -8.32
CA ILE A 48 19.37 9.15 -7.78
C ILE A 48 19.53 9.52 -6.30
N ARG A 49 20.52 8.93 -5.59
CA ARG A 49 20.69 9.13 -4.14
C ARG A 49 20.87 10.60 -3.75
N LYS A 50 21.52 11.41 -4.58
CA LYS A 50 21.76 12.84 -4.29
C LYS A 50 20.49 13.69 -4.31
N HIS A 51 19.44 13.21 -4.98
CA HIS A 51 18.16 13.92 -5.14
C HIS A 51 17.05 13.29 -4.29
N LEU A 52 17.37 12.25 -3.51
CA LEU A 52 16.44 11.55 -2.64
C LEU A 52 16.37 12.24 -1.28
N ASN A 53 15.33 13.04 -1.08
CA ASN A 53 15.03 13.66 0.21
C ASN A 53 14.43 12.62 1.19
N VAL A 54 14.53 12.88 2.50
CA VAL A 54 13.96 12.07 3.59
C VAL A 54 12.46 11.82 3.37
N PHE A 55 11.73 12.79 2.82
CA PHE A 55 10.31 12.65 2.48
C PHE A 55 10.05 11.58 1.40
N LEU A 56 10.91 11.47 0.38
CA LEU A 56 10.78 10.43 -0.66
C LEU A 56 11.08 9.04 -0.08
N TYR A 57 12.10 8.92 0.78
CA TYR A 57 12.37 7.68 1.49
C TYR A 57 11.21 7.28 2.41
N GLY A 58 10.65 8.24 3.15
CA GLY A 58 9.48 8.02 3.99
C GLY A 58 8.26 7.58 3.19
N SER A 59 8.05 8.16 2.00
CA SER A 59 7.01 7.73 1.07
C SER A 59 7.19 6.28 0.66
N TRP A 60 8.39 5.89 0.22
CA TRP A 60 8.67 4.50 -0.15
C TRP A 60 8.45 3.54 1.01
N ALA A 61 8.98 3.84 2.20
CA ALA A 61 8.81 2.99 3.37
C ALA A 61 7.31 2.81 3.71
N SER A 62 6.54 3.89 3.64
CA SER A 62 5.11 3.88 3.93
C SER A 62 4.30 3.14 2.86
N LEU A 63 4.63 3.27 1.57
CA LEU A 63 4.02 2.51 0.48
C LEU A 63 4.35 1.01 0.55
N PHE A 64 5.61 0.66 0.84
CA PHE A 64 6.00 -0.74 1.08
C PHE A 64 5.24 -1.34 2.26
N LEU A 65 5.10 -0.58 3.36
CA LEU A 65 4.32 -1.00 4.51
C LEU A 65 2.83 -1.18 4.16
N SER A 66 2.28 -0.27 3.35
CA SER A 66 0.90 -0.37 2.84
C SER A 66 0.70 -1.66 2.03
N ILE A 67 1.63 -2.01 1.14
CA ILE A 67 1.58 -3.26 0.35
C ILE A 67 1.63 -4.48 1.27
N ALA A 68 2.56 -4.50 2.24
CA ALA A 68 2.66 -5.61 3.19
C ALA A 68 1.37 -5.80 4.00
N LEU A 69 0.75 -4.70 4.45
CA LEU A 69 -0.52 -4.72 5.16
C LEU A 69 -1.70 -5.10 4.25
N GLY A 70 -1.69 -4.68 2.98
CA GLY A 70 -2.69 -5.09 1.98
C GLY A 70 -2.65 -6.59 1.71
N MET A 71 -1.45 -7.16 1.55
CA MET A 71 -1.26 -8.61 1.43
C MET A 71 -1.69 -9.35 2.70
N LEU A 72 -1.37 -8.80 3.89
CA LEU A 72 -1.83 -9.36 5.16
C LEU A 72 -3.36 -9.34 5.25
N TYR A 73 -4.02 -8.23 4.87
CA TYR A 73 -5.47 -8.12 4.85
C TYR A 73 -6.11 -9.17 3.94
N GLN A 74 -5.57 -9.36 2.74
CA GLN A 74 -6.03 -10.41 1.83
C GLN A 74 -5.88 -11.81 2.45
N GLY A 75 -4.79 -12.06 3.17
CA GLY A 75 -4.58 -13.29 3.93
C GLY A 75 -5.60 -13.48 5.07
N VAL A 76 -5.92 -12.42 5.81
CA VAL A 76 -6.93 -12.43 6.88
C VAL A 76 -8.32 -12.72 6.29
N ALA A 77 -8.69 -12.03 5.22
CA ALA A 77 -10.00 -12.14 4.60
C ALA A 77 -10.21 -13.50 3.91
N THR A 78 -9.19 -14.04 3.24
CA THR A 78 -9.24 -15.41 2.71
C THR A 78 -9.28 -16.46 3.82
N CYS A 79 -8.60 -16.22 4.95
CA CYS A 79 -8.70 -17.08 6.13
C CYS A 79 -10.13 -17.09 6.71
N TYR A 80 -10.76 -15.92 6.81
CA TYR A 80 -12.15 -15.80 7.26
C TYR A 80 -13.13 -16.57 6.36
N ILE A 81 -12.99 -16.44 5.03
CA ILE A 81 -13.80 -17.23 4.09
C ILE A 81 -13.49 -18.73 4.22
N GLY A 82 -12.21 -19.09 4.38
CA GLY A 82 -11.75 -20.47 4.50
C GLY A 82 -12.18 -21.18 5.79
N THR A 83 -12.24 -20.48 6.92
CA THR A 83 -12.78 -21.03 8.18
C THR A 83 -14.26 -21.29 8.07
N HIS A 84 -15.02 -20.36 7.47
CA HIS A 84 -16.47 -20.49 7.33
C HIS A 84 -16.91 -21.51 6.26
N LEU A 85 -16.10 -21.77 5.23
CA LEU A 85 -16.43 -22.73 4.18
C LEU A 85 -15.79 -24.11 4.37
N VAL A 86 -14.57 -24.18 4.93
CA VAL A 86 -13.73 -25.40 4.92
C VAL A 86 -13.20 -25.75 6.33
N GLY A 87 -13.41 -24.90 7.34
CA GLY A 87 -12.90 -25.14 8.70
C GLY A 87 -11.38 -25.00 8.84
N ARG A 88 -10.72 -24.27 7.93
CA ARG A 88 -9.25 -24.15 7.90
C ARG A 88 -8.77 -22.93 8.68
N THR A 89 -8.02 -23.13 9.76
CA THR A 89 -7.43 -22.04 10.56
C THR A 89 -5.99 -21.74 10.13
N ALA A 90 -5.69 -20.48 9.84
CA ALA A 90 -4.33 -20.02 9.50
C ALA A 90 -3.91 -18.85 10.42
N PHE A 91 -2.60 -18.58 10.50
CA PHE A 91 -2.03 -17.51 11.34
C PHE A 91 -2.68 -16.14 11.10
N ALA A 92 -3.05 -15.84 9.85
CA ALA A 92 -3.72 -14.60 9.47
C ALA A 92 -5.10 -14.42 10.11
N CYS A 93 -5.77 -15.49 10.57
CA CYS A 93 -7.07 -15.38 11.25
C CYS A 93 -7.00 -14.70 12.63
N ASN A 94 -5.81 -14.50 13.22
CA ASN A 94 -5.67 -13.85 14.53
C ASN A 94 -5.71 -12.32 14.47
N PHE A 95 -5.64 -11.72 13.27
CA PHE A 95 -5.64 -10.27 13.12
C PHE A 95 -7.05 -9.76 12.80
N SER A 96 -7.41 -8.62 13.41
CA SER A 96 -8.67 -7.94 13.09
C SER A 96 -8.59 -7.32 11.70
N ALA A 97 -9.44 -7.78 10.78
CA ALA A 97 -9.49 -7.28 9.40
C ALA A 97 -9.68 -5.76 9.33
N SER A 98 -10.51 -5.17 10.21
CA SER A 98 -10.75 -3.72 10.24
C SER A 98 -9.51 -2.93 10.64
N VAL A 99 -8.73 -3.45 11.60
CA VAL A 99 -7.48 -2.83 12.04
C VAL A 99 -6.44 -2.88 10.92
N VAL A 100 -6.27 -4.04 10.28
CA VAL A 100 -5.33 -4.19 9.16
C VAL A 100 -5.74 -3.28 8.00
N PHE A 101 -7.03 -3.21 7.66
CA PHE A 101 -7.52 -2.34 6.60
C PHE A 101 -7.28 -0.85 6.89
N THR A 102 -7.53 -0.41 8.13
CA THR A 102 -7.30 0.97 8.55
C THR A 102 -5.81 1.31 8.52
N ALA A 103 -4.96 0.41 9.00
CA ALA A 103 -3.52 0.60 8.98
C ALA A 103 -2.97 0.66 7.53
N PHE A 104 -3.45 -0.22 6.65
CA PHE A 104 -3.04 -0.23 5.24
C PHE A 104 -3.44 1.06 4.52
N THR A 105 -4.68 1.53 4.70
CA THR A 105 -5.18 2.78 4.08
C THR A 105 -4.46 4.01 4.62
N LEU A 106 -4.21 4.10 5.93
CA LEU A 106 -3.43 5.17 6.53
C LEU A 106 -2.01 5.22 5.97
N CYS A 107 -1.33 4.07 5.87
CA CYS A 107 0.00 4.00 5.27
C CYS A 107 -0.01 4.44 3.80
N LEU A 108 -1.04 4.08 3.03
CA LEU A 108 -1.17 4.54 1.65
C LEU A 108 -1.27 6.07 1.59
N VAL A 109 -2.18 6.66 2.37
CA VAL A 109 -2.43 8.11 2.39
C VAL A 109 -1.18 8.87 2.87
N ILE A 110 -0.53 8.39 3.93
CA ILE A 110 0.72 8.98 4.44
C ILE A 110 1.82 8.88 3.38
N GLY A 111 1.97 7.73 2.72
CA GLY A 111 2.96 7.53 1.66
C GLY A 111 2.77 8.49 0.49
N VAL A 112 1.53 8.69 0.04
CA VAL A 112 1.19 9.66 -1.01
C VAL A 112 1.43 11.11 -0.56
N ALA A 113 1.01 11.46 0.67
CA ALA A 113 1.23 12.81 1.20
C ALA A 113 2.73 13.15 1.33
N LEU A 114 3.54 12.21 1.82
CA LEU A 114 5.00 12.36 1.90
C LEU A 114 5.63 12.50 0.52
N PHE A 115 5.14 11.78 -0.48
CA PHE A 115 5.59 11.94 -1.86
C PHE A 115 5.32 13.36 -2.38
N ILE A 116 4.09 13.85 -2.22
CA ILE A 116 3.71 15.20 -2.68
C ILE A 116 4.54 16.27 -1.97
N LEU A 117 4.69 16.18 -0.65
CA LEU A 117 5.53 17.11 0.12
C LEU A 117 6.99 17.08 -0.32
N GLY A 118 7.54 15.88 -0.54
CA GLY A 118 8.89 15.71 -1.04
C GLY A 118 9.09 16.27 -2.44
N ALA A 119 8.11 16.09 -3.33
CA ALA A 119 8.11 16.65 -4.68
C ALA A 119 8.09 18.18 -4.66
N ILE A 120 7.18 18.80 -3.88
CA ILE A 120 7.09 20.25 -3.73
C ILE A 120 8.42 20.83 -3.23
N ARG A 121 9.03 20.20 -2.22
CA ARG A 121 10.31 20.64 -1.68
C ARG A 121 11.45 20.51 -2.69
N ALA A 122 11.48 19.43 -3.46
CA ALA A 122 12.49 19.24 -4.50
C ALA A 122 12.41 20.31 -5.61
N PHE A 123 11.21 20.81 -5.91
CA PHE A 123 11.04 21.96 -6.81
C PHE A 123 11.47 23.29 -6.19
N GLY A 124 11.18 23.51 -4.90
CA GLY A 124 11.57 24.74 -4.22
C GLY A 124 13.09 24.91 -4.04
N GLU A 125 13.84 23.79 -4.05
CA GLU A 125 15.30 23.77 -3.89
C GLU A 125 16.10 23.80 -5.21
N ASN A 126 15.44 23.62 -6.37
CA ASN A 126 16.05 23.74 -7.71
C ASN A 126 15.48 24.95 -8.47
N PRO A 127 16.12 26.14 -8.40
CA PRO A 127 15.73 27.30 -9.20
C PRO A 127 16.02 27.13 -10.69
#